data_AF-A0A554IWA8-F1
#
_entry.id   AF-A0A554IWA8-F1
#
_cell.length_a   1.000
_cell.length_b   1.000
_cell.length_c   1.000
_cell.angle_alpha   90.00
_cell.angle_beta   90.00
_cell.angle_gamma   90.00
#
_symmetry.space_group_name_H-M   'P 1'
#
loop_
_entity.id
_entity.type
_entity.pdbx_description
1 polymer ?
#
loop_
_entity_poly.entity_id
_entity_poly.type
_entity_poly.pdbx_seq_one_letter_code
_entity_poly.pdbx_strand_id
1 'polypeptide(L)'
;MKILVIDNSRFNHESARATLKGHDLTIISSFDEAMDIMRKKVDADNVQRLLIDAGFAEKPDYSDREWSAYWQALRESETKSVIPFEFEVVLTDMMMPVSMKTIGPGVYRPGEEVPYGFVIALKAASLGAKFVAMVTDGNHHEDAMIAAIECLNPSYFANGEISSFTINGAKAVFVQAPLCGDRRKDWGKVLADLIS
;
A
#
# COMPACT_ATOMS: atom_id res chain seq x y z
N MET A 1 -6.49 15.38 -2.73
CA MET A 1 -6.19 14.19 -1.89
C MET A 1 -4.73 13.83 -2.07
N LYS A 2 -4.12 13.23 -1.04
CA LYS A 2 -2.80 12.59 -1.16
C LYS A 2 -2.96 11.16 -1.68
N ILE A 3 -2.36 10.86 -2.83
CA ILE A 3 -2.51 9.59 -3.53
C ILE A 3 -1.14 8.96 -3.75
N LEU A 4 -1.04 7.68 -3.43
CA LEU A 4 0.10 6.84 -3.77
C LEU A 4 -0.28 5.93 -4.94
N VAL A 5 0.42 6.06 -6.07
CA VAL A 5 0.30 5.16 -7.22
C VAL A 5 1.52 4.25 -7.27
N ILE A 6 1.29 2.94 -7.43
CA ILE A 6 2.32 1.92 -7.42
C ILE A 6 2.12 1.06 -8.65
N ASP A 7 2.96 1.23 -9.66
CA ASP A 7 2.89 0.48 -10.92
C ASP A 7 4.30 0.45 -11.50
N ASN A 8 4.77 -0.65 -12.08
CA ASN A 8 6.14 -0.75 -12.59
C ASN A 8 6.30 -0.16 -14.01
N SER A 9 5.21 0.12 -14.71
CA SER A 9 5.22 0.64 -16.08
C SER A 9 5.33 2.16 -16.13
N ARG A 10 6.39 2.64 -16.79
CA ARG A 10 6.58 4.07 -17.08
C ARG A 10 5.38 4.66 -17.84
N PHE A 11 4.76 3.90 -18.74
CA PHE A 11 3.59 4.38 -19.48
C PHE A 11 2.40 4.61 -18.54
N ASN A 12 2.18 3.71 -17.59
CA ASN A 12 1.11 3.87 -16.58
C ASN A 12 1.42 5.01 -15.61
N HIS A 13 2.69 5.31 -15.32
CA HIS A 13 3.06 6.53 -14.56
C HIS A 13 2.67 7.81 -15.28
N GLU A 14 2.97 7.89 -16.58
CA GLU A 14 2.60 9.04 -17.40
C GLU A 14 1.07 9.20 -17.47
N SER A 15 0.34 8.08 -17.60
CA SER A 15 -1.12 8.08 -17.52
C SER A 15 -1.63 8.53 -16.15
N ALA A 16 -1.04 8.06 -15.05
CA ALA A 16 -1.41 8.48 -13.69
C ALA A 16 -1.24 10.00 -13.50
N ARG A 17 -0.11 10.56 -13.95
CA ARG A 17 0.12 12.02 -13.90
C ARG A 17 -0.89 12.81 -14.73
N ALA A 18 -1.30 12.28 -15.88
CA ALA A 18 -2.26 12.93 -16.76
C ALA A 18 -3.69 12.87 -16.21
N THR A 19 -4.12 11.69 -15.77
CA THR A 19 -5.51 11.40 -15.36
C THR A 19 -5.83 11.81 -13.92
N LEU A 20 -4.83 11.84 -13.03
CA LEU A 20 -4.99 12.27 -11.63
C LEU A 20 -4.54 13.72 -11.38
N LYS A 21 -4.55 14.56 -12.43
CA LYS A 21 -4.16 15.96 -12.33
C LYS A 21 -4.99 16.70 -11.27
N GLY A 22 -4.33 17.46 -10.41
CA GLY A 22 -4.97 18.22 -9.33
C GLY A 22 -4.96 17.53 -7.96
N HIS A 23 -4.46 16.29 -7.90
CA HIS A 23 -4.16 15.60 -6.65
C HIS A 23 -2.67 15.73 -6.28
N ASP A 24 -2.35 15.51 -5.00
CA ASP A 24 -0.97 15.40 -4.52
C ASP A 24 -0.52 13.95 -4.74
N LEU A 25 0.41 13.74 -5.68
CA LEU A 25 0.74 12.42 -6.22
C LEU A 25 2.16 12.00 -5.86
N THR A 26 2.27 10.84 -5.22
CA THR A 26 3.51 10.06 -5.14
C THR A 26 3.37 8.85 -6.05
N ILE A 27 4.35 8.63 -6.93
CA ILE A 27 4.36 7.49 -7.85
C ILE A 27 5.66 6.73 -7.65
N ILE A 28 5.56 5.43 -7.43
CA ILE A 28 6.70 4.52 -7.24
C ILE A 28 6.55 3.27 -8.12
N SER A 29 7.63 2.53 -8.29
CA SER A 29 7.74 1.52 -9.36
C SER A 29 7.85 0.09 -8.88
N SER A 30 8.05 -0.12 -7.58
CA SER A 30 8.41 -1.43 -7.05
C SER A 30 7.73 -1.75 -5.73
N PHE A 31 7.62 -3.05 -5.45
CA PHE A 31 7.18 -3.55 -4.16
C PHE A 31 8.11 -3.09 -3.02
N ASP A 32 9.43 -3.04 -3.26
CA ASP A 32 10.40 -2.63 -2.26
C ASP A 32 10.23 -1.15 -1.88
N GLU A 33 10.04 -0.26 -2.85
CA GLU A 33 9.70 1.15 -2.58
C GLU A 33 8.37 1.28 -1.85
N ALA A 34 7.38 0.46 -2.19
CA ALA A 34 6.09 0.46 -1.51
C ALA A 34 6.25 0.09 -0.03
N MET A 35 7.02 -0.95 0.27
CA MET A 35 7.29 -1.36 1.66
C MET A 35 8.11 -0.31 2.42
N ASP A 36 9.05 0.36 1.76
CA ASP A 36 9.84 1.44 2.37
C ASP A 36 8.96 2.65 2.73
N ILE A 37 8.04 3.07 1.85
CA ILE A 37 7.07 4.15 2.12
C ILE A 37 6.04 3.74 3.17
N MET A 38 5.56 2.50 3.13
CA MET A 38 4.55 1.94 4.04
C MET A 38 5.14 1.44 5.37
N ARG A 39 6.42 1.68 5.64
CA ARG A 39 7.03 1.36 6.93
C ARG A 39 6.40 2.24 8.01
N LYS A 40 6.11 1.64 9.18
CA LYS A 40 5.66 2.38 10.36
C LYS A 40 6.72 3.44 10.70
N LYS A 41 6.29 4.71 10.78
CA LYS A 41 7.12 5.83 11.21
C LYS A 41 6.66 6.26 12.60
N VAL A 42 7.62 6.56 13.47
CA VAL A 42 7.37 7.10 14.80
C VAL A 42 8.09 8.44 14.93
N ASP A 43 7.46 9.37 15.63
CA ASP A 43 8.09 10.64 16.01
C ASP A 43 9.09 10.35 17.14
N ALA A 44 10.37 10.27 16.80
CA ALA A 44 11.43 9.93 17.73
C ALA A 44 11.56 10.93 18.89
N ASP A 45 11.33 12.22 18.62
CA ASP A 45 11.42 13.27 19.62
C ASP A 45 10.26 13.14 20.62
N ASN A 46 9.06 12.85 20.14
CA ASN A 46 7.93 12.58 21.02
C ASN A 46 8.08 11.27 21.80
N VAL A 47 8.66 10.22 21.20
CA VAL A 47 9.00 8.98 21.93
C VAL A 47 9.97 9.28 23.06
N GLN A 48 11.05 10.01 22.79
CA GLN A 48 12.05 10.37 23.80
C GLN A 48 11.43 11.19 24.93
N ARG A 49 10.57 12.16 24.59
CA ARG A 49 9.84 12.95 25.59
C ARG A 49 8.98 12.07 26.49
N LEU A 50 8.21 11.15 25.92
CA LEU A 50 7.34 10.24 26.69
C LEU A 50 8.13 9.25 27.56
N LEU A 51 9.31 8.80 27.11
CA LEU A 51 10.21 7.99 27.92
C LEU A 51 10.75 8.77 29.12
N ILE A 52 11.19 10.01 28.92
CA ILE A 52 11.61 10.91 30.02
C ILE A 52 10.47 11.12 31.01
N ASP A 53 9.25 11.39 30.53
CA ASP A 53 8.06 11.56 31.37
C ASP A 53 7.73 10.28 32.19
N ALA A 54 8.09 9.10 31.66
CA ALA A 54 7.96 7.81 32.34
C ALA A 54 9.15 7.46 33.27
N GLY A 55 10.13 8.35 33.42
CA GLY A 55 11.31 8.16 34.27
C GLY A 55 12.52 7.53 33.57
N PHE A 56 12.47 7.33 32.25
CA PHE A 56 13.53 6.71 31.46
C PHE A 56 14.23 7.73 30.56
N ALA A 57 15.10 8.56 31.13
CA ALA A 57 15.90 9.51 30.34
C ALA A 57 16.93 8.80 29.44
N GLU A 58 17.45 7.67 29.90
CA GLU A 58 18.40 6.82 29.19
C GLU A 58 17.93 5.36 29.23
N LYS A 59 18.44 4.56 28.29
CA LYS A 59 18.14 3.12 28.25
C LYS A 59 18.91 2.40 29.37
N PRO A 60 18.24 1.64 30.25
CA PRO A 60 18.90 0.89 31.31
C PRO A 60 19.72 -0.28 30.76
N ASP A 61 20.62 -0.83 31.57
CA ASP A 61 21.34 -2.06 31.26
C ASP A 61 20.37 -3.25 31.22
N TYR A 62 20.69 -4.28 30.43
CA TYR A 62 19.87 -5.51 30.37
C TYR A 62 19.74 -6.19 31.74
N SER A 63 20.77 -6.08 32.58
CA SER A 63 20.80 -6.65 33.92
C SER A 63 19.99 -5.86 34.96
N ASP A 64 19.53 -4.65 34.63
CA ASP A 64 18.75 -3.82 35.53
C ASP A 64 17.34 -4.36 35.71
N ARG A 65 16.82 -4.24 36.94
CA ARG A 65 15.44 -4.65 37.27
C ARG A 65 14.39 -3.85 36.48
N GLU A 66 14.78 -2.71 35.93
CA GLU A 66 13.94 -1.79 35.18
C GLU A 66 13.88 -2.12 33.68
N TRP A 67 14.70 -3.05 33.17
CA TRP A 67 14.75 -3.41 31.74
C TRP A 67 13.37 -3.71 31.15
N SER A 68 12.58 -4.53 31.84
CA SER A 68 11.22 -4.89 31.40
C SER A 68 10.28 -3.68 31.40
N ALA A 69 10.39 -2.80 32.39
CA ALA A 69 9.57 -1.59 32.49
C ALA A 69 9.92 -0.58 31.38
N TYR A 70 11.21 -0.42 31.08
CA TYR A 70 11.67 0.40 29.96
C TYR A 70 11.06 -0.04 28.62
N TRP A 71 11.09 -1.34 28.29
CA TRP A 71 10.53 -1.84 27.02
C TRP A 71 9.00 -1.74 26.95
N GLN A 72 8.32 -1.78 28.09
CA GLN A 72 6.89 -1.47 28.13
C GLN A 72 6.66 0.01 27.84
N ALA A 73 7.36 0.91 28.53
CA ALA A 73 7.27 2.35 28.32
C ALA A 73 7.62 2.76 26.89
N LEU A 74 8.65 2.15 26.29
CA LEU A 74 9.04 2.38 24.90
C LEU A 74 7.91 1.97 23.94
N ARG A 75 7.35 0.77 24.07
CA ARG A 75 6.25 0.31 23.20
C ARG A 75 5.00 1.19 23.32
N GLU A 76 4.67 1.61 24.52
CA GLU A 76 3.57 2.55 24.76
C GLU A 76 3.85 3.93 24.13
N SER A 77 5.08 4.42 24.27
CA SER A 77 5.53 5.69 23.69
C SER A 77 5.53 5.67 22.17
N GLU A 78 6.02 4.59 21.56
CA GLU A 78 5.97 4.37 20.10
C GLU A 78 4.53 4.30 19.59
N THR A 79 3.63 3.67 20.35
CA THR A 79 2.20 3.58 19.99
C THR A 79 1.52 4.94 20.03
N LYS A 80 1.88 5.80 20.99
CA LYS A 80 1.37 7.18 21.11
C LYS A 80 2.02 8.15 20.11
N SER A 81 3.14 7.76 19.50
CA SER A 81 3.95 8.60 18.61
C SER A 81 3.95 8.10 17.17
N VAL A 82 3.01 7.23 16.80
CA VAL A 82 2.88 6.78 15.41
C VAL A 82 2.53 7.97 14.54
N ILE A 83 3.36 8.21 13.54
CA ILE A 83 3.06 9.21 12.51
C ILE A 83 2.01 8.58 11.60
N PRO A 84 0.82 9.20 11.44
CA PRO A 84 -0.24 8.67 10.61
C PRO A 84 0.23 8.47 9.17
N PHE A 85 -0.30 7.43 8.53
CA PHE A 85 -0.08 7.22 7.11
C PHE A 85 -0.69 8.37 6.32
N GLU A 86 0.13 9.02 5.49
CA GLU A 86 -0.25 10.31 4.90
C GLU A 86 -1.14 10.18 3.65
N PHE A 87 -1.21 9.00 3.04
CA PHE A 87 -1.96 8.77 1.81
C PHE A 87 -3.40 8.37 2.12
N GLU A 88 -4.34 9.13 1.58
CA GLU A 88 -5.76 8.85 1.69
C GLU A 88 -6.19 7.76 0.70
N VAL A 89 -5.51 7.70 -0.44
CA VAL A 89 -5.78 6.77 -1.53
C VAL A 89 -4.50 6.02 -1.90
N VAL A 90 -4.60 4.70 -2.07
CA VAL A 90 -3.55 3.88 -2.66
C VAL A 90 -4.09 3.16 -3.89
N LEU A 91 -3.47 3.39 -5.04
CA LEU A 91 -3.77 2.73 -6.30
C LEU A 91 -2.55 1.88 -6.69
N THR A 92 -2.71 0.58 -6.78
CA THR A 92 -1.60 -0.33 -7.09
C THR A 92 -1.93 -1.19 -8.29
N ASP A 93 -0.91 -1.45 -9.11
CA ASP A 93 -0.95 -2.58 -10.03
C ASP A 93 -0.99 -3.89 -9.25
N MET A 94 -1.58 -4.91 -9.84
CA MET A 94 -1.60 -6.26 -9.31
C MET A 94 -0.23 -6.91 -9.43
N MET A 95 0.30 -6.95 -10.65
CA MET A 95 1.53 -7.65 -10.99
C MET A 95 2.71 -6.71 -10.85
N MET A 96 3.72 -7.12 -10.08
CA MET A 96 4.92 -6.32 -9.84
C MET A 96 6.16 -7.22 -9.92
N PRO A 97 7.32 -6.66 -10.29
CA PRO A 97 8.57 -7.40 -10.27
C PRO A 97 8.86 -7.99 -8.89
N VAL A 98 9.37 -9.21 -8.86
CA VAL A 98 9.72 -9.90 -7.61
C VAL A 98 10.73 -9.08 -6.80
N SER A 99 10.55 -9.04 -5.47
CA SER A 99 11.42 -8.32 -4.54
C SER A 99 12.80 -8.95 -4.49
N MET A 100 13.83 -8.11 -4.63
CA MET A 100 15.22 -8.53 -4.53
C MET A 100 15.76 -8.44 -3.09
N LYS A 101 15.03 -7.76 -2.20
CA LYS A 101 15.43 -7.54 -0.80
C LYS A 101 14.86 -8.61 0.14
N THR A 102 13.66 -9.11 -0.15
CA THR A 102 12.88 -9.91 0.82
C THR A 102 13.01 -11.42 0.59
N ILE A 103 13.50 -11.83 -0.58
CA ILE A 103 13.53 -13.23 -1.01
C ILE A 103 14.96 -13.77 -1.00
N GLY A 104 15.12 -14.99 -0.51
CA GLY A 104 16.40 -15.70 -0.52
C GLY A 104 16.90 -16.02 -1.94
N PRO A 105 18.22 -16.17 -2.14
CA PRO A 105 18.78 -16.54 -3.44
C PRO A 105 18.15 -17.83 -4.00
N GLY A 106 17.79 -17.82 -5.29
CA GLY A 106 17.31 -19.01 -6.02
C GLY A 106 15.81 -19.30 -5.93
N VAL A 107 15.03 -18.48 -5.22
CA VAL A 107 13.57 -18.66 -5.12
C VAL A 107 12.82 -17.93 -6.26
N TYR A 108 13.44 -16.93 -6.87
CA TYR A 108 12.82 -16.12 -7.93
C TYR A 108 13.52 -16.29 -9.27
N ARG A 109 12.78 -16.07 -10.37
CA ARG A 109 13.36 -15.94 -11.70
C ARG A 109 13.53 -14.45 -12.03
N PRO A 110 14.69 -14.02 -12.57
CA PRO A 110 14.86 -12.65 -13.04
C PRO A 110 13.76 -12.27 -14.04
N GLY A 111 13.12 -11.11 -13.82
CA GLY A 111 12.03 -10.62 -14.68
C GLY A 111 10.67 -11.26 -14.41
N GLU A 112 10.55 -12.13 -13.40
CA GLU A 112 9.27 -12.64 -12.94
C GLU A 112 8.46 -11.55 -12.27
N GLU A 113 7.17 -11.52 -12.57
CA GLU A 113 6.18 -10.68 -11.90
C GLU A 113 5.26 -11.57 -11.06
N VAL A 114 4.86 -11.05 -9.89
CA VAL A 114 4.00 -11.73 -8.94
C VAL A 114 2.92 -10.76 -8.45
N PRO A 115 1.78 -11.25 -7.93
CA PRO A 115 0.63 -10.41 -7.59
C PRO A 115 0.81 -9.63 -6.26
N TYR A 116 1.92 -8.90 -6.11
CA TYR A 116 2.21 -8.14 -4.90
C TYR A 116 1.23 -6.99 -4.64
N GLY A 117 0.53 -6.51 -5.66
CA GLY A 117 -0.54 -5.51 -5.51
C GLY A 117 -1.55 -5.91 -4.45
N PHE A 118 -1.80 -7.21 -4.29
CA PHE A 118 -2.73 -7.72 -3.28
C PHE A 118 -2.22 -7.43 -1.86
N VAL A 119 -0.94 -7.72 -1.59
CA VAL A 119 -0.30 -7.46 -0.30
C VAL A 119 -0.19 -5.96 -0.04
N ILE A 120 0.14 -5.17 -1.06
CA ILE A 120 0.21 -3.71 -1.00
C ILE A 120 -1.16 -3.14 -0.61
N ALA A 121 -2.24 -3.61 -1.22
CA ALA A 121 -3.60 -3.16 -0.93
C ALA A 121 -4.00 -3.44 0.53
N LEU A 122 -3.74 -4.66 1.02
CA LEU A 122 -3.97 -5.03 2.42
C LEU A 122 -3.14 -4.15 3.37
N LYS A 123 -1.86 -3.91 3.04
CA LYS A 123 -0.97 -3.07 3.84
C LYS A 123 -1.45 -1.62 3.90
N ALA A 124 -1.82 -1.03 2.77
CA ALA A 124 -2.38 0.33 2.71
C ALA A 124 -3.60 0.50 3.63
N ALA A 125 -4.55 -0.43 3.53
CA ALA A 125 -5.73 -0.44 4.39
C ALA A 125 -5.37 -0.60 5.88
N SER A 126 -4.40 -1.48 6.20
CA SER A 126 -3.92 -1.66 7.58
C SER A 126 -3.28 -0.40 8.18
N LEU A 127 -2.78 0.49 7.33
CA LEU A 127 -2.14 1.75 7.71
C LEU A 127 -3.13 2.93 7.79
N GLY A 128 -4.40 2.70 7.45
CA GLY A 128 -5.45 3.71 7.54
C GLY A 128 -5.71 4.49 6.26
N ALA A 129 -5.27 3.98 5.09
CA ALA A 129 -5.77 4.50 3.82
C ALA A 129 -7.30 4.39 3.79
N LYS A 130 -7.99 5.43 3.30
CA LYS A 130 -9.46 5.45 3.23
C LYS A 130 -9.97 4.68 2.01
N PHE A 131 -9.19 4.72 0.93
CA PHE A 131 -9.53 4.14 -0.35
C PHE A 131 -8.36 3.35 -0.91
N VAL A 132 -8.61 2.14 -1.37
CA VAL A 132 -7.59 1.27 -1.95
C VAL A 132 -8.11 0.65 -3.24
N ALA A 133 -7.35 0.73 -4.33
CA ALA A 133 -7.63 -0.04 -5.52
C ALA A 133 -6.42 -0.86 -5.94
N MET A 134 -6.67 -2.14 -6.26
CA MET A 134 -5.72 -2.97 -7.01
C MET A 134 -6.27 -3.15 -8.42
N VAL A 135 -5.45 -2.81 -9.40
CA VAL A 135 -5.84 -2.72 -10.79
C VAL A 135 -5.00 -3.70 -11.59
N THR A 136 -5.60 -4.42 -12.53
CA THR A 136 -4.86 -5.30 -13.45
C THR A 136 -5.28 -5.05 -14.89
N ASP A 137 -4.35 -5.00 -15.82
CA ASP A 137 -4.63 -5.04 -17.26
C ASP A 137 -4.56 -6.47 -17.83
N GLY A 138 -4.39 -7.48 -16.95
CA GLY A 138 -4.40 -8.89 -17.31
C GLY A 138 -5.80 -9.45 -17.58
N ASN A 139 -5.81 -10.72 -17.98
CA ASN A 139 -7.00 -11.49 -18.33
C ASN A 139 -7.18 -12.65 -17.34
N HIS A 140 -8.38 -12.86 -16.80
CA HIS A 140 -8.66 -13.95 -15.86
C HIS A 140 -8.53 -15.35 -16.50
N HIS A 141 -8.62 -15.46 -17.82
CA HIS A 141 -8.34 -16.73 -18.52
C HIS A 141 -6.84 -17.07 -18.58
N GLU A 142 -5.97 -16.12 -18.22
CA GLU A 142 -4.53 -16.21 -18.41
C GLU A 142 -3.75 -16.14 -17.09
N ASP A 143 -4.39 -15.75 -15.98
CA ASP A 143 -3.75 -15.62 -14.68
C ASP A 143 -4.63 -16.16 -13.53
N ALA A 144 -4.08 -17.09 -12.75
CA ALA A 144 -4.79 -17.76 -11.67
C ALA A 144 -5.17 -16.81 -10.52
N MET A 145 -4.38 -15.77 -10.25
CA MET A 145 -4.71 -14.79 -9.24
C MET A 145 -5.85 -13.89 -9.70
N ILE A 146 -5.84 -13.44 -10.95
CA ILE A 146 -6.95 -12.66 -11.51
C ILE A 146 -8.25 -13.47 -11.44
N ALA A 147 -8.23 -14.74 -11.86
CA ALA A 147 -9.38 -15.63 -11.73
C ALA A 147 -9.84 -15.82 -10.27
N ALA A 148 -8.91 -15.93 -9.33
CA ALA A 148 -9.24 -16.11 -7.92
C ALA A 148 -9.87 -14.85 -7.29
N ILE A 149 -9.47 -13.65 -7.73
CA ILE A 149 -10.02 -12.39 -7.22
C ILE A 149 -11.48 -12.21 -7.61
N GLU A 150 -11.93 -12.80 -8.72
CA GLU A 150 -13.35 -12.79 -9.09
C GLU A 150 -14.27 -13.42 -8.03
N CYS A 151 -13.73 -14.32 -7.21
CA CYS A 151 -14.46 -14.90 -6.07
C CYS A 151 -14.74 -13.90 -4.94
N LEU A 152 -13.99 -12.79 -4.87
CA LEU A 152 -14.23 -11.71 -3.91
C LEU A 152 -15.26 -10.72 -4.44
N ASN A 153 -15.16 -10.41 -5.73
CA ASN A 153 -16.06 -9.51 -6.44
C ASN A 153 -15.89 -9.65 -7.96
N PRO A 154 -16.93 -9.45 -8.78
CA PRO A 154 -16.75 -9.40 -10.23
C PRO A 154 -15.65 -8.39 -10.58
N SER A 155 -14.60 -8.87 -11.23
CA SER A 155 -13.42 -8.04 -11.56
C SER A 155 -13.64 -7.16 -12.79
N TYR A 156 -14.82 -7.24 -13.40
CA TYR A 156 -15.23 -6.45 -14.56
C TYR A 156 -16.23 -5.38 -14.17
N PHE A 157 -16.16 -4.26 -14.90
CA PHE A 157 -17.22 -3.26 -14.93
C PHE A 157 -18.51 -3.88 -15.47
N ALA A 158 -19.40 -4.33 -14.60
CA ALA A 158 -20.72 -4.76 -14.98
C ALA A 158 -21.64 -3.53 -14.99
N ASN A 159 -22.25 -3.21 -16.13
CA ASN A 159 -23.22 -2.12 -16.28
C ASN A 159 -22.73 -0.73 -15.85
N GLY A 160 -21.41 -0.49 -15.87
CA GLY A 160 -20.81 0.80 -15.50
C GLY A 160 -20.60 1.00 -13.99
N GLU A 161 -20.90 0.00 -13.16
CA GLU A 161 -20.66 0.03 -11.73
C GLU A 161 -19.47 -0.86 -11.37
N ILE A 162 -18.62 -0.36 -10.47
CA ILE A 162 -17.58 -1.14 -9.82
C ILE A 162 -18.16 -1.69 -8.52
N SER A 163 -18.00 -2.99 -8.31
CA SER A 163 -18.33 -3.56 -7.02
C SER A 163 -17.18 -3.34 -6.04
N SER A 164 -17.49 -2.78 -4.88
CA SER A 164 -16.52 -2.47 -3.83
C SER A 164 -16.79 -3.30 -2.58
N PHE A 165 -15.78 -3.42 -1.73
CA PHE A 165 -15.86 -4.10 -0.44
C PHE A 165 -15.01 -3.35 0.59
N THR A 166 -14.94 -3.83 1.83
CA THR A 166 -14.19 -3.16 2.89
C THR A 166 -13.01 -3.98 3.36
N ILE A 167 -11.84 -3.34 3.50
CA ILE A 167 -10.65 -3.92 4.13
C ILE A 167 -10.23 -2.97 5.25
N ASN A 168 -10.28 -3.41 6.51
CA ASN A 168 -9.87 -2.61 7.66
C ASN A 168 -10.47 -1.17 7.69
N GLY A 169 -11.74 -1.04 7.30
CA GLY A 169 -12.44 0.25 7.19
C GLY A 169 -12.20 1.04 5.90
N ALA A 170 -11.22 0.65 5.08
CA ALA A 170 -10.99 1.22 3.76
C ALA A 170 -12.00 0.69 2.75
N LYS A 171 -12.55 1.56 1.89
CA LYS A 171 -13.28 1.13 0.69
C LYS A 171 -12.27 0.59 -0.32
N ALA A 172 -12.47 -0.65 -0.74
CA ALA A 172 -11.54 -1.38 -1.59
C ALA A 172 -12.20 -1.84 -2.90
N VAL A 173 -11.44 -1.77 -3.98
CA VAL A 173 -11.85 -2.24 -5.31
C VAL A 173 -10.71 -3.03 -5.93
N PHE A 174 -10.98 -4.26 -6.34
CA PHE A 174 -10.06 -5.06 -7.15
C PHE A 174 -10.71 -5.26 -8.52
N VAL A 175 -10.08 -4.73 -9.57
CA VAL A 175 -10.76 -4.59 -10.87
C VAL A 175 -9.78 -4.65 -12.03
N GLN A 176 -10.28 -5.06 -13.20
CA GLN A 176 -9.60 -4.84 -14.46
C GLN A 176 -9.50 -3.35 -14.77
N ALA A 177 -8.35 -2.92 -15.31
CA ALA A 177 -8.08 -1.54 -15.61
C ALA A 177 -9.07 -0.98 -16.64
N PRO A 178 -9.78 0.12 -16.34
CA PRO A 178 -10.27 0.96 -17.42
C PRO A 178 -9.04 1.49 -18.18
N LEU A 179 -9.13 1.54 -19.52
CA LEU A 179 -8.01 1.95 -20.36
C LEU A 179 -8.31 3.28 -21.05
N CYS A 180 -7.31 4.14 -21.11
CA CYS A 180 -7.26 5.28 -22.01
C CYS A 180 -7.30 4.80 -23.47
N GLY A 181 -7.60 5.71 -24.41
CA GLY A 181 -7.63 5.39 -25.85
C GLY A 181 -6.30 4.87 -26.42
N ASP A 182 -5.19 5.05 -25.71
CA ASP A 182 -3.86 4.54 -26.04
C ASP A 182 -3.47 3.27 -25.24
N ARG A 183 -4.46 2.61 -24.63
CA ARG A 183 -4.35 1.37 -23.86
C ARG A 183 -3.58 1.46 -22.53
N ARG A 184 -3.19 2.65 -22.08
CA ARG A 184 -2.66 2.84 -20.72
C ARG A 184 -3.79 2.80 -19.70
N LYS A 185 -3.49 2.42 -18.45
CA LYS A 185 -4.51 2.40 -17.38
C LYS A 185 -5.04 3.82 -17.12
N ASP A 186 -6.35 3.97 -17.04
CA ASP A 186 -7.03 5.22 -16.67
C ASP A 186 -7.21 5.28 -15.14
N TRP A 187 -6.16 5.74 -14.46
CA TRP A 187 -6.17 5.86 -13.00
C TRP A 187 -7.19 6.89 -12.49
N GLY A 188 -7.50 7.91 -13.29
CA GLY A 188 -8.51 8.90 -12.96
C GLY A 188 -9.90 8.27 -12.89
N LYS A 189 -10.24 7.40 -13.87
CA LYS A 189 -11.49 6.63 -13.83
C LYS A 189 -11.54 5.68 -12.64
N VAL A 190 -10.45 4.96 -12.37
CA VAL A 190 -10.33 4.09 -11.17
C VAL A 190 -10.61 4.88 -9.89
N LEU A 191 -9.98 6.05 -9.75
CA LEU A 191 -10.19 6.91 -8.57
C LEU A 191 -11.65 7.36 -8.47
N ALA A 192 -12.24 7.84 -9.58
CA ALA A 192 -13.60 8.36 -9.59
C ALA A 192 -14.62 7.31 -9.13
N ASP A 193 -14.49 6.07 -9.61
CA ASP A 193 -15.38 4.96 -9.22
C ASP A 193 -15.12 4.46 -7.80
N LEU A 194 -13.86 4.51 -7.37
CA LEU A 194 -13.48 4.13 -6.02
C LEU A 194 -14.11 5.08 -4.98
N ILE A 195 -14.22 6.38 -5.27
CA ILE A 195 -14.70 7.38 -4.31
C ILE A 195 -16.17 7.78 -4.46
N SER A 196 -16.86 7.33 -5.52
CA SER A 196 -18.31 7.52 -5.69
C SER A 196 -19.12 6.72 -4.68
#